data_AF-A0A938VHZ5-F1
#
_entry.id   AF-A0A938VHZ5-F1
#
_cell.length_a   1.000
_cell.length_b   1.000
_cell.length_c   1.000
_cell.angle_alpha   90.00
_cell.angle_beta   90.00
_cell.angle_gamma   90.00
#
_symmetry.space_group_name_H-M   'P 1'
#
loop_
_entity.id
_entity.type
_entity.pdbx_description
1 polymer ?
#
loop_
_entity_poly.entity_id
_entity_poly.type
_entity_poly.pdbx_seq_one_letter_code
_entity_poly.pdbx_strand_id
1 'polypeptide(L)'
;MRKPLLLLLLTILLSACQPTSGDAPPATPTTDTPLQPYLTATAAPTTTPNILVISETAIPTNTPQVYIIQQGDTISDLAEQFKISQDLLRAANPDLSPNSLTIGDTIIIPDPSAPIAAASTPTPVPAPVTQADCHPTADSGLWCFALIQNDTTTYLENVSAQITLFDSNNNVIAKETAFTPLDIIAPNSSLPVYVFFPNISENVNPQIQLLSAMQGDGASYLPAALNNTIAQISWDGKSAQVSGQISLPAESNAATQVWVAAVAYDKNRTVVGVKRWEGGAIQPGTMTNFQFAVASVGGVIEAVEFFVQVRP
;
A
#
# COMPACT_ATOMS: atom_id res chain seq x y z
N MET A 1 -85.69 34.72 11.10
CA MET A 1 -86.11 33.29 11.18
C MET A 1 -85.31 32.58 12.28
N ARG A 2 -85.60 31.31 12.60
CA ARG A 2 -85.22 30.63 13.86
C ARG A 2 -83.80 30.00 13.85
N LYS A 3 -83.11 30.07 15.00
CA LYS A 3 -82.18 29.05 15.55
C LYS A 3 -83.04 27.95 16.24
N PRO A 4 -82.60 26.70 16.54
CA PRO A 4 -81.26 26.25 16.93
C PRO A 4 -80.72 25.16 15.94
N LEU A 5 -80.05 24.03 16.24
CA LEU A 5 -79.75 23.28 17.48
C LEU A 5 -78.51 22.35 17.33
N LEU A 6 -77.99 21.88 18.47
CA LEU A 6 -76.92 20.89 18.66
C LEU A 6 -77.49 19.45 18.65
N LEU A 7 -76.74 18.46 18.16
CA LEU A 7 -76.95 17.06 18.57
C LEU A 7 -75.62 16.30 18.75
N LEU A 8 -75.51 15.63 19.88
CA LEU A 8 -74.43 14.72 20.26
C LEU A 8 -74.90 13.29 19.99
N LEU A 9 -74.06 12.41 19.42
CA LEU A 9 -74.33 10.97 19.43
C LEU A 9 -73.07 10.16 19.77
N LEU A 10 -73.16 9.40 20.85
CA LEU A 10 -72.10 8.54 21.39
C LEU A 10 -72.42 7.08 21.03
N THR A 11 -71.72 6.51 20.04
CA THR A 11 -71.93 5.12 19.62
C THR A 11 -71.09 4.15 20.44
N ILE A 12 -71.70 3.59 21.49
CA ILE A 12 -71.17 2.44 22.22
C ILE A 12 -71.31 1.19 21.36
N LEU A 13 -70.23 0.45 21.13
CA LEU A 13 -70.25 -0.89 20.54
C LEU A 13 -70.04 -1.95 21.63
N LEU A 14 -70.92 -2.94 21.68
CA LEU A 14 -70.94 -3.96 22.71
C LEU A 14 -69.98 -5.11 22.38
N SER A 15 -69.31 -5.62 23.40
CA SER A 15 -68.56 -6.88 23.34
C SER A 15 -69.52 -8.08 23.28
N ALA A 16 -69.30 -8.99 22.34
CA ALA A 16 -69.95 -10.30 22.31
C ALA A 16 -68.90 -11.40 22.12
N CYS A 17 -68.86 -12.37 23.02
CA CYS A 17 -68.01 -13.56 22.87
C CYS A 17 -68.71 -14.62 22.02
N GLN A 18 -67.94 -15.39 21.24
CA GLN A 18 -68.36 -16.67 20.68
C GLN A 18 -67.32 -17.76 21.00
N PRO A 19 -67.73 -19.04 21.05
CA PRO A 19 -66.98 -20.08 21.76
C PRO A 19 -65.82 -20.69 20.96
N THR A 20 -64.89 -21.27 21.70
CA THR A 20 -63.73 -22.04 21.22
C THR A 20 -64.12 -23.34 20.52
N SER A 21 -63.38 -23.72 19.47
CA SER A 21 -63.49 -25.05 18.84
C SER A 21 -62.15 -25.59 18.34
N GLY A 22 -61.72 -26.72 18.90
CA GLY A 22 -60.85 -27.71 18.24
C GLY A 22 -59.34 -27.43 18.17
N ASP A 23 -58.56 -28.25 18.87
CA ASP A 23 -57.15 -28.46 18.60
C ASP A 23 -56.87 -28.89 17.15
N ALA A 24 -55.76 -28.40 16.60
CA ALA A 24 -55.01 -29.06 15.54
C ALA A 24 -53.53 -29.08 15.96
N PRO A 25 -52.83 -30.23 15.88
CA PRO A 25 -51.44 -30.33 16.34
C PRO A 25 -50.49 -29.52 15.43
N PRO A 26 -49.34 -29.06 15.93
CA PRO A 26 -48.36 -28.34 15.12
C PRO A 26 -47.86 -29.19 13.95
N ALA A 27 -47.92 -28.66 12.73
CA ALA A 27 -47.28 -29.29 11.59
C ALA A 27 -45.76 -29.19 11.70
N THR A 28 -45.07 -30.33 11.71
CA THR A 28 -43.61 -30.38 11.71
C THR A 28 -43.04 -29.77 10.43
N PRO A 29 -42.07 -28.84 10.50
CA PRO A 29 -41.44 -28.29 9.30
C PRO A 29 -40.55 -29.36 8.62
N THR A 30 -41.06 -29.96 7.54
CA THR A 30 -40.25 -30.83 6.67
C THR A 30 -39.26 -29.98 5.87
N THR A 31 -37.99 -30.04 6.25
CA THR A 31 -36.89 -29.30 5.61
C THR A 31 -36.44 -30.00 4.32
N ASP A 32 -37.34 -30.12 3.35
CA ASP A 32 -37.05 -30.70 2.03
C ASP A 32 -36.34 -29.66 1.14
N THR A 33 -35.05 -29.44 1.45
CA THR A 33 -34.17 -28.54 0.69
C THR A 33 -33.38 -29.39 -0.32
N PRO A 34 -33.58 -29.20 -1.65
CA PRO A 34 -32.85 -29.98 -2.63
C PRO A 34 -31.36 -29.66 -2.57
N LEU A 35 -30.54 -30.70 -2.33
CA LEU A 35 -29.08 -30.56 -2.26
C LEU A 35 -28.51 -30.20 -3.64
N GLN A 36 -28.14 -28.94 -3.82
CA GLN A 36 -27.52 -28.46 -5.05
C GLN A 36 -26.04 -28.88 -5.09
N PRO A 37 -25.58 -29.61 -6.13
CA PRO A 37 -24.20 -30.10 -6.17
C PRO A 37 -23.22 -28.94 -6.41
N TYR A 38 -22.23 -28.80 -5.52
CA TYR A 38 -21.16 -27.83 -5.67
C TYR A 38 -20.17 -28.28 -6.75
N LEU A 39 -20.08 -27.53 -7.84
CA LEU A 39 -19.08 -27.75 -8.89
C LEU A 39 -17.76 -27.11 -8.46
N THR A 40 -16.84 -27.92 -7.94
CA THR A 40 -15.45 -27.48 -7.68
C THR A 40 -14.81 -27.04 -8.99
N ALA A 41 -14.40 -25.77 -9.06
CA ALA A 41 -13.74 -25.23 -10.24
C ALA A 41 -12.33 -25.85 -10.40
N THR A 42 -12.13 -26.63 -11.46
CA THR A 42 -10.80 -27.09 -11.87
C THR A 42 -9.94 -25.90 -12.26
N ALA A 43 -8.74 -25.77 -11.69
CA ALA A 43 -7.80 -24.73 -12.06
C ALA A 43 -7.44 -24.81 -13.55
N ALA A 44 -7.71 -23.74 -14.31
CA ALA A 44 -7.26 -23.61 -15.68
C ALA A 44 -5.74 -23.33 -15.71
N PRO A 45 -5.00 -23.85 -16.72
CA PRO A 45 -3.58 -23.54 -16.86
C PRO A 45 -3.40 -22.05 -17.17
N THR A 46 -2.74 -21.32 -16.28
CA THR A 46 -2.39 -19.92 -16.50
C THR A 46 -1.33 -19.82 -17.59
N THR A 47 -1.55 -18.96 -18.58
CA THR A 47 -0.53 -18.66 -19.61
C THR A 47 0.57 -17.81 -18.99
N THR A 48 1.74 -18.40 -18.75
CA THR A 48 2.93 -17.69 -18.28
C THR A 48 3.25 -16.52 -19.21
N PRO A 49 3.35 -15.26 -18.74
CA PRO A 49 3.78 -14.15 -19.57
C PRO A 49 5.25 -14.35 -19.98
N ASN A 50 5.56 -14.04 -21.23
CA ASN A 50 6.88 -14.25 -21.82
C ASN A 50 7.86 -13.16 -21.36
N ILE A 51 8.27 -13.19 -20.08
CA ILE A 51 9.23 -12.23 -19.51
C ILE A 51 10.59 -12.42 -20.18
N LEU A 52 11.00 -11.44 -20.99
CA LEU A 52 12.35 -11.35 -21.51
C LEU A 52 13.30 -10.91 -20.39
N VAL A 53 13.92 -11.89 -19.72
CA VAL A 53 15.02 -11.63 -18.79
C VAL A 53 16.23 -11.15 -19.59
N ILE A 54 16.34 -9.84 -19.78
CA ILE A 54 17.55 -9.20 -20.30
C ILE A 54 18.66 -9.33 -19.27
N SER A 55 19.51 -10.34 -19.46
CA SER A 55 20.78 -10.46 -18.74
C SER A 55 21.72 -9.36 -19.23
N GLU A 56 21.61 -8.17 -18.65
CA GLU A 56 22.48 -7.04 -18.99
C GLU A 56 23.94 -7.45 -18.78
N THR A 57 24.75 -7.31 -19.82
CA THR A 57 26.19 -7.59 -19.73
C THR A 57 26.82 -6.50 -18.88
N ALA A 58 27.47 -6.90 -17.78
CA ALA A 58 28.03 -5.98 -16.80
C ALA A 58 28.93 -4.92 -17.48
N ILE A 59 28.46 -3.66 -17.44
CA ILE A 59 29.23 -2.49 -17.87
C ILE A 59 30.50 -2.44 -17.02
N PRO A 60 31.70 -2.24 -17.59
CA PRO A 60 32.93 -2.23 -16.81
C PRO A 60 32.88 -1.14 -15.73
N THR A 61 32.84 -1.56 -14.46
CA THR A 61 32.85 -0.66 -13.31
C THR A 61 34.13 0.16 -13.31
N ASN A 62 34.02 1.46 -13.62
CA ASN A 62 35.16 2.36 -13.53
C ASN A 62 35.63 2.38 -12.07
N THR A 63 36.86 1.96 -11.81
CA THR A 63 37.34 1.74 -10.44
C THR A 63 37.44 3.09 -9.74
N PRO A 64 36.78 3.30 -8.57
CA PRO A 64 36.82 4.59 -7.89
C PRO A 64 38.27 4.95 -7.54
N GLN A 65 38.66 6.20 -7.76
CA GLN A 65 39.98 6.67 -7.37
C GLN A 65 39.99 6.90 -5.86
N VAL A 66 41.05 6.43 -5.21
CA VAL A 66 41.16 6.38 -3.75
C VAL A 66 42.39 7.16 -3.32
N TYR A 67 42.21 8.14 -2.44
CA TYR A 67 43.27 8.97 -1.87
C TYR A 67 43.35 8.75 -0.36
N ILE A 68 44.56 8.91 0.21
CA ILE A 68 44.82 8.76 1.65
C ILE A 68 45.18 10.14 2.19
N ILE A 69 44.38 10.63 3.14
CA ILE A 69 44.45 11.97 3.71
C ILE A 69 45.80 12.19 4.42
N GLN A 70 46.47 13.29 4.09
CA GLN A 70 47.77 13.69 4.60
C GLN A 70 47.67 14.83 5.62
N GLN A 71 48.81 15.18 6.23
CA GLN A 71 48.86 16.23 7.25
C GLN A 71 48.67 17.62 6.64
N GLY A 72 47.46 18.16 6.78
CA GLY A 72 47.10 19.52 6.38
C GLY A 72 46.01 19.60 5.32
N ASP A 73 45.57 18.47 4.77
CA ASP A 73 44.53 18.44 3.74
C ASP A 73 43.17 18.91 4.29
N THR A 74 42.42 19.63 3.45
CA THR A 74 41.00 19.91 3.68
C THR A 74 40.14 19.49 2.49
N ILE A 75 38.82 19.37 2.69
CA ILE A 75 37.86 19.15 1.60
C ILE A 75 37.97 20.22 0.51
N SER A 76 38.33 21.46 0.87
CA SER A 76 38.51 22.55 -0.10
C SER A 76 39.77 22.36 -0.96
N ASP A 77 40.91 22.07 -0.33
CA ASP A 77 42.19 21.90 -1.03
C ASP A 77 42.18 20.65 -1.93
N LEU A 78 41.62 19.54 -1.44
CA LEU A 78 41.46 18.31 -2.23
C LEU A 78 40.50 18.52 -3.42
N ALA A 79 39.39 19.25 -3.23
CA ALA A 79 38.48 19.55 -4.33
C ALA A 79 39.14 20.42 -5.42
N GLU A 80 39.95 21.41 -5.05
CA GLU A 80 40.72 22.22 -6.02
C GLU A 80 41.81 21.38 -6.71
N GLN A 81 42.56 20.56 -5.96
CA GLN A 81 43.59 19.67 -6.49
C GLN A 81 43.05 18.69 -7.54
N PHE A 82 41.91 18.06 -7.27
CA PHE A 82 41.25 17.11 -8.18
C PHE A 82 40.28 17.78 -9.17
N LYS A 83 40.10 19.11 -9.10
CA LYS A 83 39.24 19.92 -9.99
C LYS A 83 37.77 19.49 -10.00
N ILE A 84 37.27 19.12 -8.82
CA ILE A 84 35.87 18.71 -8.57
C ILE A 84 35.20 19.72 -7.64
N SER A 85 33.87 19.73 -7.57
CA SER A 85 33.18 20.56 -6.58
C SER A 85 33.28 19.95 -5.18
N GLN A 86 33.36 20.79 -4.15
CA GLN A 86 33.36 20.32 -2.76
C GLN A 86 32.09 19.52 -2.43
N ASP A 87 30.95 19.88 -3.02
CA ASP A 87 29.69 19.14 -2.85
C ASP A 87 29.71 17.76 -3.51
N LEU A 88 30.36 17.61 -4.67
CA LEU A 88 30.55 16.30 -5.30
C LEU A 88 31.49 15.41 -4.47
N LEU A 89 32.60 15.98 -3.96
CA LEU A 89 33.53 15.28 -3.08
C LEU A 89 32.86 14.85 -1.76
N ARG A 90 32.04 15.72 -1.17
CA ARG A 90 31.23 15.41 0.02
C ARG A 90 30.17 14.35 -0.25
N ALA A 91 29.45 14.43 -1.38
CA ALA A 91 28.42 13.46 -1.75
C ALA A 91 28.99 12.06 -2.00
N ALA A 92 30.24 11.96 -2.47
CA ALA A 92 30.96 10.70 -2.62
C ALA A 92 31.49 10.11 -1.29
N ASN A 93 31.47 10.87 -0.20
CA ASN A 93 32.05 10.49 1.10
C ASN A 93 31.13 10.88 2.28
N PRO A 94 29.90 10.34 2.37
CA PRO A 94 28.93 10.75 3.38
C PRO A 94 29.37 10.47 4.83
N ASP A 95 30.25 9.48 5.04
CA ASP A 95 30.75 9.07 6.35
C ASP A 95 31.90 9.95 6.87
N LEU A 96 32.52 10.79 6.02
CA LEU A 96 33.61 11.69 6.42
C LEU A 96 33.06 13.00 6.99
N SER A 97 33.55 13.37 8.18
CA SER A 97 33.21 14.65 8.82
C SER A 97 33.79 15.84 8.03
N PRO A 98 32.98 16.72 7.41
CA PRO A 98 33.49 17.77 6.51
C PRO A 98 34.43 18.78 7.18
N ASN A 99 34.36 18.90 8.51
CA ASN A 99 35.14 19.81 9.33
C ASN A 99 36.32 19.12 10.06
N SER A 100 36.54 17.82 9.83
CA SER A 100 37.53 17.02 10.55
C SER A 100 37.95 15.79 9.73
N LEU A 101 38.91 15.98 8.84
CA LEU A 101 39.59 14.87 8.14
C LEU A 101 40.71 14.30 9.03
N THR A 102 40.75 12.98 9.22
CA THR A 102 41.83 12.33 9.99
C THR A 102 42.98 11.95 9.08
N ILE A 103 44.22 12.19 9.53
CA ILE A 103 45.43 11.82 8.78
C ILE A 103 45.50 10.28 8.72
N GLY A 104 45.58 9.73 7.50
CA GLY A 104 45.54 8.29 7.24
C GLY A 104 44.14 7.75 6.90
N ASP A 105 43.07 8.54 7.05
CA ASP A 105 41.75 8.16 6.54
C ASP A 105 41.74 8.12 5.01
N THR A 106 40.80 7.36 4.47
CA THR A 106 40.64 7.14 3.03
C THR A 106 39.47 7.97 2.50
N ILE A 107 39.70 8.69 1.40
CA ILE A 107 38.70 9.51 0.71
C ILE A 107 38.56 9.08 -0.75
N ILE A 108 37.32 8.90 -1.20
CA ILE A 108 36.96 8.55 -2.57
C ILE A 108 36.96 9.83 -3.40
N ILE A 109 37.75 9.83 -4.48
CA ILE A 109 37.79 10.93 -5.46
C ILE A 109 36.88 10.56 -6.64
N PRO A 110 35.69 11.21 -6.79
CA PRO A 110 34.80 10.96 -7.91
C PRO A 110 35.35 11.55 -9.21
N ASP A 111 35.20 10.82 -10.31
CA ASP A 111 35.52 11.29 -11.66
C ASP A 111 34.44 12.29 -12.12
N PRO A 112 34.77 13.56 -12.44
CA PRO A 112 33.80 14.57 -12.87
C PRO A 112 33.24 14.34 -14.29
N SER A 113 33.81 13.40 -15.04
CA SER A 113 33.34 12.99 -16.37
C SER A 113 32.52 11.69 -16.34
N ALA A 114 32.58 10.93 -15.25
CA ALA A 114 31.59 9.89 -15.00
C ALA A 114 30.23 10.55 -14.70
N PRO A 115 29.10 9.94 -15.09
CA PRO A 115 27.82 10.31 -14.52
C PRO A 115 27.91 10.15 -13.01
N ILE A 116 27.55 11.19 -12.25
CA ILE A 116 27.61 11.18 -10.78
C ILE A 116 26.95 9.90 -10.29
N ALA A 117 27.72 9.04 -9.60
CA ALA A 117 27.19 7.79 -9.06
C ALA A 117 26.01 8.12 -8.15
N ALA A 118 24.80 7.80 -8.60
CA ALA A 118 23.57 8.17 -7.91
C ALA A 118 23.62 7.61 -6.49
N ALA A 119 23.59 8.51 -5.50
CA ALA A 119 24.00 8.26 -4.11
C ALA A 119 23.56 6.86 -3.65
N SER A 120 24.56 5.99 -3.45
CA SER A 120 24.52 4.54 -3.66
C SER A 120 23.18 3.89 -3.36
N THR A 121 22.25 3.96 -4.31
CA THR A 121 20.88 3.48 -4.11
C THR A 121 20.94 1.95 -4.12
N PRO A 122 20.63 1.28 -3.01
CA PRO A 122 20.89 -0.15 -2.89
C PRO A 122 20.04 -0.92 -3.90
N THR A 123 20.70 -1.73 -4.72
CA THR A 123 20.05 -2.54 -5.76
C THR A 123 18.84 -3.26 -5.18
N PRO A 124 17.62 -3.07 -5.73
CA PRO A 124 16.42 -3.67 -5.18
C PRO A 124 16.56 -5.19 -5.06
N VAL A 125 16.23 -5.71 -3.88
CA VAL A 125 16.00 -7.13 -3.70
C VAL A 125 14.89 -7.57 -4.66
N PRO A 126 15.07 -8.64 -5.45
CA PRO A 126 14.04 -9.09 -6.38
C PRO A 126 12.73 -9.43 -5.64
N ALA A 127 11.71 -8.60 -5.87
CA ALA A 127 10.37 -8.74 -5.32
C ALA A 127 9.37 -8.85 -6.49
N PRO A 128 8.57 -9.93 -6.60
CA PRO A 128 7.67 -10.08 -7.73
C PRO A 128 6.60 -8.99 -7.82
N VAL A 129 6.40 -8.46 -9.03
CA VAL A 129 5.24 -7.63 -9.37
C VAL A 129 4.15 -8.55 -9.89
N THR A 130 3.13 -8.83 -9.07
CA THR A 130 2.10 -9.84 -9.38
C THR A 130 0.85 -9.28 -10.04
N GLN A 131 0.65 -7.96 -9.94
CA GLN A 131 -0.39 -7.21 -10.64
C GLN A 131 0.23 -5.89 -11.10
N ALA A 132 -0.13 -5.43 -12.31
CA ALA A 132 0.01 -4.03 -12.73
C ALA A 132 -1.27 -3.64 -13.48
N ASP A 133 -2.01 -2.66 -12.99
CA ASP A 133 -3.33 -2.29 -13.52
C ASP A 133 -3.62 -0.79 -13.31
N CYS A 134 -4.44 -0.20 -14.18
CA CYS A 134 -4.65 1.24 -14.19
C CYS A 134 -6.13 1.61 -14.45
N HIS A 135 -6.72 2.38 -13.53
CA HIS A 135 -8.13 2.75 -13.53
C HIS A 135 -8.32 4.20 -14.00
N PRO A 136 -9.05 4.44 -15.12
CA PRO A 136 -9.29 5.79 -15.62
C PRO A 136 -10.32 6.54 -14.79
N THR A 137 -10.13 7.85 -14.66
CA THR A 137 -10.96 8.75 -13.86
C THR A 137 -11.76 9.71 -14.73
N ALA A 138 -12.87 10.23 -14.20
CA ALA A 138 -13.83 11.05 -14.96
C ALA A 138 -13.26 12.40 -15.43
N ASP A 139 -12.19 12.88 -14.78
CA ASP A 139 -11.41 14.08 -15.07
C ASP A 139 -10.20 13.81 -16.00
N SER A 140 -10.21 12.68 -16.72
CA SER A 140 -9.14 12.27 -17.66
C SER A 140 -7.76 12.09 -17.01
N GLY A 141 -7.71 11.70 -15.75
CA GLY A 141 -6.52 11.12 -15.12
C GLY A 141 -6.58 9.58 -15.04
N LEU A 142 -5.52 8.97 -14.56
CA LEU A 142 -5.35 7.51 -14.47
C LEU A 142 -4.68 7.13 -13.14
N TRP A 143 -5.34 6.32 -12.32
CA TRP A 143 -4.74 5.74 -11.11
C TRP A 143 -4.13 4.38 -11.42
N CYS A 144 -2.81 4.26 -11.35
CA CYS A 144 -2.11 3.00 -11.55
C CYS A 144 -1.67 2.38 -10.22
N PHE A 145 -1.83 1.06 -10.12
CA PHE A 145 -1.42 0.24 -8.99
C PHE A 145 -0.52 -0.89 -9.50
N ALA A 146 0.53 -1.21 -8.75
CA ALA A 146 1.31 -2.43 -8.97
C ALA A 146 1.54 -3.17 -7.65
N LEU A 147 1.09 -4.42 -7.57
CA LEU A 147 1.14 -5.22 -6.35
C LEU A 147 2.52 -5.87 -6.22
N ILE A 148 3.27 -5.46 -5.19
CA ILE A 148 4.61 -5.98 -4.90
C ILE A 148 4.50 -7.06 -3.83
N GLN A 149 4.98 -8.26 -4.12
CA GLN A 149 4.98 -9.41 -3.22
C GLN A 149 6.34 -9.58 -2.52
N ASN A 150 6.30 -9.86 -1.22
CA ASN A 150 7.48 -10.20 -0.43
C ASN A 150 7.57 -11.71 -0.20
N ASP A 151 8.31 -12.41 -1.06
CA ASP A 151 8.63 -13.84 -0.92
C ASP A 151 9.84 -14.14 -0.01
N THR A 152 10.34 -13.13 0.70
CA THR A 152 11.49 -13.26 1.62
C THR A 152 11.01 -13.57 3.04
N THR A 153 11.92 -14.05 3.89
CA THR A 153 11.64 -14.32 5.32
C THR A 153 11.82 -13.08 6.22
N THR A 154 12.13 -11.93 5.63
CA THR A 154 12.40 -10.64 6.29
C THR A 154 11.43 -9.57 5.78
N TYR A 155 11.41 -8.38 6.39
CA TYR A 155 10.61 -7.28 5.86
C TYR A 155 11.27 -6.74 4.58
N LEU A 156 10.47 -6.36 3.58
CA LEU A 156 10.95 -5.44 2.54
C LEU A 156 10.65 -4.01 2.97
N GLU A 157 11.68 -3.20 3.09
CA GLU A 157 11.63 -1.82 3.56
C GLU A 157 11.86 -0.82 2.42
N ASN A 158 11.24 0.36 2.56
CA ASN A 158 11.34 1.51 1.68
C ASN A 158 11.08 1.15 0.20
N VAL A 159 9.99 0.42 -0.06
CA VAL A 159 9.67 -0.08 -1.40
C VAL A 159 9.16 1.05 -2.30
N SER A 160 9.80 1.24 -3.46
CA SER A 160 9.35 2.18 -4.49
C SER A 160 9.62 1.64 -5.90
N ALA A 161 8.81 2.09 -6.85
CA ALA A 161 8.92 1.70 -8.26
C ALA A 161 8.62 2.87 -9.19
N GLN A 162 9.28 2.90 -10.35
CA GLN A 162 8.86 3.73 -11.48
C GLN A 162 7.75 3.00 -12.23
N ILE A 163 6.60 3.66 -12.39
CA ILE A 163 5.55 3.25 -13.31
C ILE A 163 5.73 4.08 -14.59
N THR A 164 5.91 3.42 -15.72
CA THR A 164 6.01 4.06 -17.04
C THR A 164 4.83 3.62 -17.91
N LEU A 165 4.12 4.59 -18.49
CA LEU A 165 2.98 4.35 -19.36
C LEU A 165 3.43 4.37 -20.82
N PHE A 166 3.08 3.34 -21.57
CA PHE A 166 3.38 3.21 -22.99
C PHE A 166 2.12 3.29 -23.86
N ASP A 167 2.24 3.88 -25.06
CA ASP A 167 1.20 3.82 -26.09
C ASP A 167 1.19 2.46 -26.82
N SER A 168 0.28 2.30 -27.78
CA SER A 168 0.16 1.10 -28.63
C SER A 168 1.34 0.87 -29.59
N ASN A 169 2.28 1.83 -29.70
CA ASN A 169 3.49 1.77 -30.52
C ASN A 169 4.77 1.57 -29.66
N ASN A 170 4.63 1.45 -28.33
CA ASN A 170 5.70 1.46 -27.33
C ASN A 170 6.48 2.78 -27.21
N ASN A 171 5.86 3.93 -27.51
CA ASN A 171 6.33 5.25 -27.07
C ASN A 171 6.01 5.47 -25.59
N VAL A 172 6.89 6.13 -24.84
CA VAL A 172 6.60 6.57 -23.46
C VAL A 172 5.66 7.77 -23.48
N ILE A 173 4.50 7.64 -22.84
CA ILE A 173 3.53 8.73 -22.62
C ILE A 173 3.92 9.53 -21.38
N ALA A 174 4.11 8.84 -20.25
CA ALA A 174 4.42 9.44 -18.96
C ALA A 174 5.18 8.44 -18.07
N LYS A 175 5.84 8.93 -17.04
CA LYS A 175 6.45 8.10 -15.99
C LYS A 175 6.45 8.82 -14.65
N GLU A 176 6.18 8.09 -13.58
CA GLU A 176 6.13 8.61 -12.21
C GLU A 176 6.68 7.60 -11.22
N THR A 177 7.14 8.08 -10.06
CA THR A 177 7.57 7.21 -8.94
C THR A 177 6.41 6.94 -8.00
N ALA A 178 6.09 5.66 -7.82
CA ALA A 178 5.07 5.14 -6.94
C ALA A 178 5.68 4.55 -5.66
N PHE A 179 4.99 4.71 -4.53
CA PHE A 179 5.40 4.24 -3.21
C PHE A 179 4.32 3.35 -2.60
N THR A 180 4.71 2.44 -1.70
CA THR A 180 3.77 1.67 -0.88
C THR A 180 3.09 2.57 0.17
N PRO A 181 1.88 2.24 0.66
CA PRO A 181 1.22 3.04 1.69
C PRO A 181 1.94 2.97 3.05
N LEU A 182 2.66 1.88 3.32
CA LEU A 182 3.53 1.68 4.47
C LEU A 182 4.97 1.58 3.98
N ASP A 183 5.93 1.91 4.84
CA ASP A 183 7.37 1.79 4.55
C ASP A 183 7.84 0.33 4.54
N ILE A 184 7.00 -0.62 4.99
CA ILE A 184 7.32 -2.06 5.12
C ILE A 184 6.28 -2.97 4.43
N ILE A 185 6.77 -4.05 3.82
CA ILE A 185 5.96 -5.22 3.42
C ILE A 185 6.41 -6.42 4.27
N ALA A 186 5.49 -7.03 5.00
CA ALA A 186 5.78 -8.19 5.86
C ALA A 186 6.16 -9.45 5.04
N PRO A 187 6.89 -10.42 5.64
CA PRO A 187 7.18 -11.72 5.00
C PRO A 187 5.91 -12.42 4.51
N ASN A 188 5.95 -13.00 3.31
CA ASN A 188 4.82 -13.68 2.65
C ASN A 188 3.57 -12.80 2.49
N SER A 189 3.76 -11.47 2.39
CA SER A 189 2.69 -10.48 2.25
C SER A 189 2.85 -9.68 0.95
N SER A 190 1.93 -8.75 0.69
CA SER A 190 1.99 -7.89 -0.49
C SER A 190 1.39 -6.52 -0.21
N LEU A 191 1.97 -5.48 -0.81
CA LEU A 191 1.41 -4.14 -0.81
C LEU A 191 1.50 -3.52 -2.21
N PRO A 192 0.48 -2.77 -2.64
CA PRO A 192 0.56 -2.01 -3.88
C PRO A 192 1.45 -0.78 -3.70
N VAL A 193 2.37 -0.56 -4.64
CA VAL A 193 2.78 0.80 -4.99
C VAL A 193 1.67 1.43 -5.84
N TYR A 194 1.41 2.73 -5.67
CA TYR A 194 0.34 3.41 -6.42
C TYR A 194 0.67 4.88 -6.73
N VAL A 195 0.20 5.37 -7.88
CA VAL A 195 0.40 6.76 -8.33
C VAL A 195 -0.69 7.20 -9.31
N PHE A 196 -0.88 8.51 -9.46
CA PHE A 196 -1.86 9.13 -10.35
C PHE A 196 -1.18 9.88 -11.49
N PHE A 197 -1.62 9.64 -12.72
CA PHE A 197 -1.18 10.36 -13.91
C PHE A 197 -2.31 11.29 -14.40
N PRO A 198 -2.13 12.62 -14.42
CA PRO A 198 -3.12 13.54 -14.97
C PRO A 198 -3.07 13.58 -16.51
N ASN A 199 -4.22 13.90 -17.14
CA ASN A 199 -4.35 14.12 -18.59
C ASN A 199 -4.01 12.90 -19.49
N ILE A 200 -4.35 11.68 -19.05
CA ILE A 200 -4.24 10.47 -19.87
C ILE A 200 -5.58 10.21 -20.56
N SER A 201 -5.62 10.46 -21.88
CA SER A 201 -6.82 10.33 -22.71
C SER A 201 -6.85 9.08 -23.61
N GLU A 202 -5.84 8.22 -23.50
CA GLU A 202 -5.64 7.05 -24.38
C GLU A 202 -5.46 5.75 -23.58
N ASN A 203 -5.63 4.61 -24.24
CA ASN A 203 -5.33 3.30 -23.64
C ASN A 203 -3.81 3.14 -23.50
N VAL A 204 -3.34 2.79 -22.30
CA VAL A 204 -1.91 2.66 -22.00
C VAL A 204 -1.54 1.26 -21.54
N ASN A 205 -0.29 0.87 -21.78
CA ASN A 205 0.34 -0.30 -21.20
C ASN A 205 1.31 0.13 -20.07
N PRO A 206 1.02 -0.14 -18.79
CA PRO A 206 1.96 0.17 -17.71
C PRO A 206 3.12 -0.83 -17.68
N GLN A 207 4.34 -0.33 -17.45
CA GLN A 207 5.52 -1.14 -17.13
C GLN A 207 6.10 -0.67 -15.79
N ILE A 208 6.57 -1.62 -14.98
CA ILE A 208 6.96 -1.40 -13.59
C ILE A 208 8.45 -1.73 -13.44
N GLN A 209 9.23 -0.76 -12.94
CA GLN A 209 10.63 -0.96 -12.57
C GLN A 209 10.81 -0.66 -11.08
N LEU A 210 11.18 -1.65 -10.27
CA LEU A 210 11.56 -1.40 -8.88
C LEU A 210 12.78 -0.46 -8.82
N LEU A 211 12.69 0.56 -7.98
CA LEU A 211 13.76 1.53 -7.72
C LEU A 211 14.41 1.28 -6.35
N SER A 212 13.64 0.81 -5.37
CA SER A 212 14.13 0.40 -4.06
C SER A 212 13.30 -0.74 -3.49
N ALA A 213 13.97 -1.70 -2.87
CA ALA A 213 13.40 -2.72 -1.99
C ALA A 213 14.54 -3.31 -1.16
N MET A 214 14.63 -2.97 0.13
CA MET A 214 15.70 -3.44 1.02
C MET A 214 15.19 -4.53 1.95
N GLN A 215 15.96 -5.58 2.24
CA GLN A 215 15.60 -6.49 3.33
C GLN A 215 15.96 -5.87 4.68
N GLY A 216 15.00 -5.85 5.60
CA GLY A 216 15.16 -5.41 6.99
C GLY A 216 14.69 -6.48 7.98
N ASP A 217 15.31 -6.51 9.16
CA ASP A 217 14.93 -7.40 10.27
C ASP A 217 13.67 -6.91 11.02
N GLY A 218 13.21 -5.69 10.73
CA GLY A 218 12.08 -5.06 11.40
C GLY A 218 12.42 -4.36 12.72
N ALA A 219 13.69 -4.26 13.12
CA ALA A 219 14.09 -3.71 14.42
C ALA A 219 13.72 -2.23 14.64
N SER A 220 13.43 -1.49 13.57
CA SER A 220 12.94 -0.10 13.63
C SER A 220 11.43 0.03 13.87
N TYR A 221 10.71 -1.08 14.05
CA TYR A 221 9.25 -1.14 14.15
C TYR A 221 8.81 -1.92 15.38
N LEU A 222 7.61 -1.63 15.87
CA LEU A 222 7.04 -2.28 17.04
C LEU A 222 6.06 -3.40 16.64
N PRO A 223 6.00 -4.52 17.37
CA PRO A 223 5.21 -5.71 17.03
C PRO A 223 3.72 -5.52 17.34
N ALA A 224 3.09 -4.54 16.69
CA ALA A 224 1.68 -4.25 16.83
C ALA A 224 0.82 -5.22 15.99
N ALA A 225 -0.33 -5.60 16.54
CA ALA A 225 -1.31 -6.46 15.87
C ALA A 225 -2.63 -5.71 15.61
N LEU A 226 -3.35 -6.12 14.57
CA LEU A 226 -4.69 -5.63 14.26
C LEU A 226 -5.75 -6.62 14.76
N ASN A 227 -6.69 -6.14 15.56
CA ASN A 227 -7.81 -6.91 16.10
C ASN A 227 -9.14 -6.30 15.66
N ASN A 228 -10.18 -7.13 15.59
CA ASN A 228 -11.57 -6.71 15.34
C ASN A 228 -11.72 -5.82 14.08
N THR A 229 -10.96 -6.12 13.02
CA THR A 229 -10.97 -5.39 11.75
C THR A 229 -12.26 -5.66 10.99
N ILE A 230 -12.98 -4.60 10.62
CA ILE A 230 -14.27 -4.64 9.93
C ILE A 230 -14.19 -3.73 8.70
N ALA A 231 -14.72 -4.21 7.58
CA ALA A 231 -14.98 -3.41 6.38
C ALA A 231 -16.48 -3.47 6.04
N GLN A 232 -17.15 -2.32 6.08
CA GLN A 232 -18.53 -2.13 5.67
C GLN A 232 -18.56 -1.47 4.29
N ILE A 233 -18.65 -2.31 3.26
CA ILE A 233 -18.72 -1.88 1.86
C ILE A 233 -20.07 -1.18 1.61
N SER A 234 -20.07 -0.06 0.89
CA SER A 234 -21.28 0.68 0.54
C SER A 234 -22.12 -0.07 -0.50
N TRP A 235 -23.43 0.21 -0.55
CA TRP A 235 -24.39 -0.50 -1.41
C TRP A 235 -24.09 -0.43 -2.92
N ASP A 236 -23.30 0.56 -3.34
CA ASP A 236 -22.82 0.79 -4.71
C ASP A 236 -21.46 0.14 -5.00
N GLY A 237 -20.82 -0.47 -3.99
CA GLY A 237 -19.49 -1.04 -4.06
C GLY A 237 -18.36 -0.01 -4.28
N LYS A 238 -18.62 1.31 -4.16
CA LYS A 238 -17.61 2.35 -4.45
C LYS A 238 -16.83 2.87 -3.25
N SER A 239 -17.23 2.49 -2.05
CA SER A 239 -16.47 2.78 -0.83
C SER A 239 -16.59 1.66 0.20
N ALA A 240 -15.70 1.64 1.18
CA ALA A 240 -15.89 0.88 2.41
C ALA A 240 -15.56 1.76 3.61
N GLN A 241 -16.46 1.81 4.58
CA GLN A 241 -16.16 2.30 5.93
C GLN A 241 -15.38 1.20 6.65
N VAL A 242 -14.19 1.52 7.15
CA VAL A 242 -13.29 0.56 7.75
C VAL A 242 -12.92 0.96 9.17
N SER A 243 -12.82 -0.03 10.06
CA SER A 243 -12.48 0.19 11.47
C SER A 243 -11.82 -1.04 12.08
N GLY A 244 -11.12 -0.83 13.18
CA GLY A 244 -10.55 -1.92 13.98
C GLY A 244 -9.72 -1.38 15.13
N GLN A 245 -8.90 -2.23 15.73
CA GLN A 245 -8.09 -1.90 16.90
C GLN A 245 -6.63 -2.28 16.65
N ILE A 246 -5.71 -1.36 16.92
CA ILE A 246 -4.28 -1.65 16.99
C ILE A 246 -3.93 -1.97 18.45
N SER A 247 -3.38 -3.16 18.72
CA SER A 247 -2.85 -3.54 20.03
C SER A 247 -1.33 -3.57 20.04
N LEU A 248 -0.73 -2.98 21.07
CA LEU A 248 0.72 -2.97 21.29
C LEU A 248 1.06 -3.87 22.49
N PRO A 249 1.99 -4.86 22.38
CA PRO A 249 2.35 -5.73 23.49
C PRO A 249 2.90 -4.97 24.72
N ALA A 250 2.83 -5.57 25.91
CA ALA A 250 3.24 -4.94 27.18
C ALA A 250 4.77 -4.85 27.34
N GLU A 251 5.47 -5.75 26.68
CA GLU A 251 6.92 -5.86 26.53
C GLU A 251 7.51 -4.94 25.45
N SER A 252 6.66 -4.18 24.74
CA SER A 252 7.09 -3.25 23.69
C SER A 252 7.58 -1.91 24.27
N ASN A 253 8.32 -1.15 23.45
CA ASN A 253 8.45 0.29 23.67
C ASN A 253 7.10 0.99 23.45
N ALA A 254 6.92 2.20 23.98
CA ALA A 254 5.78 3.03 23.57
C ALA A 254 5.93 3.44 22.10
N ALA A 255 4.82 3.56 21.38
CA ALA A 255 4.78 4.06 20.02
C ALA A 255 4.53 5.57 19.99
N THR A 256 5.17 6.30 19.08
CA THR A 256 4.80 7.68 18.72
C THR A 256 4.05 7.78 17.39
N GLN A 257 4.35 6.90 16.43
CA GLN A 257 3.78 6.90 15.08
C GLN A 257 3.09 5.58 14.75
N VAL A 258 1.82 5.65 14.33
CA VAL A 258 1.00 4.49 13.96
C VAL A 258 0.36 4.71 12.60
N TRP A 259 0.56 3.79 11.67
CA TRP A 259 -0.05 3.81 10.34
C TRP A 259 -0.83 2.52 10.09
N VAL A 260 -2.05 2.66 9.56
CA VAL A 260 -2.87 1.53 9.08
C VAL A 260 -3.19 1.77 7.61
N ALA A 261 -2.85 0.82 6.75
CA ALA A 261 -3.26 0.81 5.36
C ALA A 261 -4.43 -0.15 5.15
N ALA A 262 -5.45 0.32 4.43
CA ALA A 262 -6.50 -0.53 3.86
C ALA A 262 -6.30 -0.61 2.34
N VAL A 263 -6.24 -1.84 1.81
CA VAL A 263 -6.17 -2.13 0.37
C VAL A 263 -7.49 -2.79 -0.03
N ALA A 264 -8.21 -2.16 -0.95
CA ALA A 264 -9.50 -2.62 -1.46
C ALA A 264 -9.33 -3.35 -2.80
N TYR A 265 -9.96 -4.51 -2.92
CA TYR A 265 -9.89 -5.38 -4.09
C TYR A 265 -11.27 -5.67 -4.67
N ASP A 266 -11.32 -5.95 -5.97
CA ASP A 266 -12.49 -6.49 -6.65
C ASP A 266 -12.59 -8.03 -6.56
N LYS A 267 -13.63 -8.59 -7.20
CA LYS A 267 -13.90 -10.04 -7.28
C LYS A 267 -12.77 -10.85 -7.92
N ASN A 268 -11.92 -10.20 -8.73
CA ASN A 268 -10.80 -10.82 -9.44
C ASN A 268 -9.49 -10.69 -8.63
N ARG A 269 -9.55 -10.17 -7.39
CA ARG A 269 -8.38 -9.80 -6.56
C ARG A 269 -7.52 -8.68 -7.17
N THR A 270 -8.09 -7.87 -8.06
CA THR A 270 -7.45 -6.68 -8.63
C THR A 270 -7.54 -5.55 -7.59
N VAL A 271 -6.42 -4.90 -7.26
CA VAL A 271 -6.43 -3.68 -6.43
C VAL A 271 -7.23 -2.57 -7.13
N VAL A 272 -8.24 -2.03 -6.46
CA VAL A 272 -9.12 -0.95 -6.96
C VAL A 272 -9.15 0.29 -6.06
N GLY A 273 -8.51 0.24 -4.89
CA GLY A 273 -8.39 1.39 -3.99
C GLY A 273 -7.39 1.15 -2.86
N VAL A 274 -6.72 2.22 -2.43
CA VAL A 274 -5.75 2.19 -1.31
C VAL A 274 -5.96 3.43 -0.45
N LYS A 275 -5.95 3.27 0.88
CA LYS A 275 -5.94 4.41 1.80
C LYS A 275 -5.14 4.11 3.07
N ARG A 276 -4.26 5.04 3.43
CA ARG A 276 -3.64 5.11 4.77
C ARG A 276 -4.48 5.96 5.73
N TRP A 277 -4.55 5.49 6.97
CA TRP A 277 -4.90 6.25 8.16
C TRP A 277 -3.68 6.38 9.07
N GLU A 278 -3.60 7.51 9.77
CA GLU A 278 -2.46 7.85 10.63
C GLU A 278 -2.97 8.19 12.04
N GLY A 279 -2.36 7.56 13.04
CA GLY A 279 -2.66 7.70 14.45
C GLY A 279 -1.45 8.15 15.25
N GLY A 280 -1.73 8.72 16.42
CA GLY A 280 -0.71 9.12 17.39
C GLY A 280 -0.27 7.97 18.30
N ALA A 281 0.31 8.35 19.44
CA ALA A 281 0.97 7.44 20.35
C ALA A 281 0.09 6.32 20.95
N ILE A 282 0.70 5.14 21.16
CA ILE A 282 0.12 3.99 21.88
C ILE A 282 1.08 3.60 23.01
N GLN A 283 0.54 3.33 24.20
CA GLN A 283 1.34 2.84 25.34
C GLN A 283 1.45 1.31 25.32
N PRO A 284 2.55 0.71 25.81
CA PRO A 284 2.70 -0.74 25.86
C PRO A 284 1.55 -1.41 26.64
N GLY A 285 1.06 -2.53 26.13
CA GLY A 285 -0.06 -3.27 26.72
C GLY A 285 -1.43 -2.62 26.55
N THR A 286 -1.54 -1.57 25.73
CA THR A 286 -2.81 -0.88 25.43
C THR A 286 -3.28 -1.11 23.99
N MET A 287 -4.51 -0.70 23.71
CA MET A 287 -5.09 -0.70 22.37
C MET A 287 -5.62 0.69 22.01
N THR A 288 -5.54 1.06 20.73
CA THR A 288 -6.24 2.22 20.18
C THR A 288 -7.12 1.79 19.01
N ASN A 289 -8.17 2.57 18.73
CA ASN A 289 -9.09 2.29 17.63
C ASN A 289 -8.71 3.12 16.40
N PHE A 290 -8.85 2.54 15.21
CA PHE A 290 -8.83 3.27 13.95
C PHE A 290 -10.20 3.25 13.28
N GLN A 291 -10.54 4.31 12.56
CA GLN A 291 -11.71 4.35 11.67
C GLN A 291 -11.46 5.33 10.53
N PHE A 292 -11.74 4.92 9.30
CA PHE A 292 -11.64 5.74 8.09
C PHE A 292 -12.48 5.15 6.95
N ALA A 293 -12.44 5.77 5.77
CA ALA A 293 -13.03 5.24 4.55
C ALA A 293 -11.97 5.01 3.47
N VAL A 294 -12.07 3.88 2.76
CA VAL A 294 -11.35 3.64 1.50
C VAL A 294 -12.35 3.74 0.34
N ALA A 295 -11.94 4.32 -0.78
CA ALA A 295 -12.77 4.48 -1.98
C ALA A 295 -12.19 3.65 -3.13
N SER A 296 -13.05 3.13 -4.00
CA SER A 296 -12.65 2.52 -5.26
C SER A 296 -12.51 3.59 -6.33
N VAL A 297 -11.36 3.60 -6.99
CA VAL A 297 -11.13 4.35 -8.25
C VAL A 297 -11.41 3.48 -9.49
N GLY A 298 -11.63 2.18 -9.29
CA GLY A 298 -11.79 1.18 -10.34
C GLY A 298 -13.13 0.46 -10.32
N GLY A 299 -13.10 -0.86 -10.10
CA GLY A 299 -14.27 -1.75 -10.03
C GLY A 299 -15.18 -1.52 -8.81
N VAL A 300 -15.91 -2.56 -8.40
CA VAL A 300 -16.57 -2.59 -7.08
C VAL A 300 -15.65 -3.23 -6.06
N ILE A 301 -15.69 -2.78 -4.82
CA ILE A 301 -14.99 -3.39 -3.69
C ILE A 301 -15.76 -4.66 -3.30
N GLU A 302 -15.06 -5.78 -3.22
CA GLU A 302 -15.57 -7.08 -2.75
C GLU A 302 -14.80 -7.55 -1.50
N ALA A 303 -13.54 -7.12 -1.34
CA ALA A 303 -12.72 -7.38 -0.17
C ALA A 303 -11.88 -6.15 0.21
N VAL A 304 -11.52 -6.05 1.50
CA VAL A 304 -10.53 -5.09 2.01
C VAL A 304 -9.57 -5.82 2.95
N GLU A 305 -8.27 -5.64 2.73
CA GLU A 305 -7.21 -6.16 3.59
C GLU A 305 -6.54 -5.03 4.37
N PHE A 306 -6.01 -5.37 5.55
CA PHE A 306 -5.48 -4.42 6.51
C PHE A 306 -4.04 -4.72 6.87
N PHE A 307 -3.22 -3.69 6.86
CA PHE A 307 -1.79 -3.75 7.16
C PHE A 307 -1.45 -2.66 8.17
N VAL A 308 -0.49 -2.91 9.05
CA VAL A 308 -0.10 -1.98 10.12
C VAL A 308 1.41 -1.78 10.16
N GLN A 309 1.82 -0.55 10.42
CA GLN A 309 3.19 -0.17 10.74
C GLN A 309 3.15 0.70 12.00
N VAL A 310 4.01 0.40 12.96
CA VAL A 310 4.17 1.20 14.19
C VAL A 310 5.65 1.43 14.44
N ARG A 311 6.02 2.66 14.80
CA ARG A 311 7.39 3.03 15.21
C ARG A 311 7.39 3.56 16.65
N PRO A 312 8.50 3.38 17.40
CA PRO A 312 8.72 4.04 18.67
C PRO A 312 8.74 5.56 18.51
#